data_AF-A0A7Y5NDP4-F1
#
_entry.id   AF-A0A7Y5NDP4-F1
#
_cell.length_a   1.000
_cell.length_b   1.000
_cell.length_c   1.000
_cell.angle_alpha   90.00
_cell.angle_beta   90.00
_cell.angle_gamma   90.00
#
_symmetry.space_group_name_H-M   'P 1'
#
loop_
_entity.id
_entity.type
_entity.pdbx_description
1 polymer ?
#
loop_
_entity_poly.entity_id
_entity_poly.type
_entity_poly.pdbx_seq_one_letter_code
_entity_poly.pdbx_strand_id
1 'polypeptide(L)'
;MSGYWDPNEWEEYVFGLLQDRHGALNVSKVPARHKGDLGIDFICRAERAVFQCYAVEEPCDVADRARKQQSKSTSDLKKLCANSPNLQRLLGEMKVTRWILTVPLHDSVNVNAHLAEKSAEVRARGLAYIAPDFEADIQDL
;
A
#
# COMPACT_ATOMS: atom_id res chain seq x y z
N MET A 1 -0.74 17.89 -15.71
CA MET A 1 0.72 17.78 -15.44
C MET A 1 1.24 16.63 -16.27
N SER A 2 2.19 16.85 -17.18
CA SER A 2 2.92 15.78 -17.86
C SER A 2 3.82 15.13 -16.80
N GLY A 3 3.54 13.98 -16.20
CA GLY A 3 2.97 12.72 -16.70
C GLY A 3 3.86 11.54 -16.25
N TYR A 4 4.99 11.84 -15.61
CA TYR A 4 6.01 10.92 -15.18
C TYR A 4 6.39 11.32 -13.74
N TRP A 5 6.32 10.37 -12.81
CA TRP A 5 6.73 10.59 -11.43
C TRP A 5 7.95 9.74 -11.14
N ASP A 6 9.02 10.35 -10.61
CA ASP A 6 10.06 9.58 -9.96
C ASP A 6 9.46 8.86 -8.75
N PRO A 7 9.80 7.57 -8.48
CA PRO A 7 9.25 6.84 -7.35
C PRO A 7 9.47 7.53 -5.99
N ASN A 8 10.59 8.23 -5.79
CA ASN A 8 10.86 8.93 -4.55
C ASN A 8 10.05 10.23 -4.45
N GLU A 9 9.96 10.99 -5.54
CA GLU A 9 9.12 12.19 -5.60
C GLU A 9 7.64 11.85 -5.37
N TRP A 10 7.17 10.73 -5.92
CA TRP A 10 5.83 10.21 -5.68
C TRP A 10 5.60 9.92 -4.19
N GLU A 11 6.53 9.21 -3.55
CA GLU A 11 6.45 8.88 -2.13
C GLU A 11 6.42 10.15 -1.25
N GLU A 12 7.26 11.14 -1.55
CA GLU A 12 7.28 12.43 -0.82
C GLU A 12 5.97 13.21 -1.01
N TYR A 13 5.44 13.21 -2.23
CA TYR A 13 4.17 13.87 -2.53
C TYR A 13 2.99 13.21 -1.80
N VAL A 14 2.89 11.88 -1.87
CA VAL A 14 1.86 11.11 -1.14
C VAL A 14 1.97 11.33 0.36
N PHE A 15 3.18 11.39 0.91
CA PHE A 15 3.36 11.65 2.34
C PHE A 15 2.72 12.97 2.77
N GLY A 16 2.93 14.04 2.00
CA GLY A 16 2.30 15.34 2.25
C GLY A 16 0.77 15.27 2.23
N LEU A 17 0.19 14.59 1.24
CA LEU A 17 -1.25 14.42 1.14
C LEU A 17 -1.85 13.61 2.30
N LEU A 18 -1.17 12.54 2.72
CA LEU A 18 -1.62 11.74 3.86
C LEU A 18 -1.57 12.57 5.15
N GLN A 19 -0.52 13.37 5.35
CA GLN A 19 -0.43 14.25 6.52
C GLN A 19 -1.49 15.34 6.51
N ASP A 20 -1.82 15.92 5.35
CA ASP A 20 -2.87 16.92 5.22
C ASP A 20 -4.25 16.32 5.52
N ARG A 21 -4.58 15.16 4.94
CA ARG A 21 -5.87 14.49 5.11
C ARG A 21 -6.07 13.91 6.51
N HIS A 22 -5.07 13.22 7.05
CA HIS A 22 -5.21 12.45 8.29
C HIS A 22 -4.55 13.12 9.50
N GLY A 23 -3.89 14.25 9.30
CA GLY A 23 -3.12 14.96 10.32
C GLY A 23 -1.69 14.41 10.47
N ALA A 24 -0.71 15.31 10.51
CA ALA A 24 0.71 14.97 10.58
C ALA A 24 1.11 14.11 11.80
N LEU A 25 0.33 14.15 12.90
CA LEU A 25 0.57 13.33 14.09
C LEU A 25 0.10 11.87 13.94
N ASN A 26 -0.74 11.58 12.94
CA ASN A 26 -1.34 10.26 12.76
C ASN A 26 -0.64 9.42 11.69
N VAL A 27 0.19 10.03 10.85
CA VAL A 27 0.87 9.39 9.72
C VAL A 27 2.36 9.28 10.01
N SER A 28 2.91 8.08 9.87
CA SER A 28 4.33 7.79 10.06
C SER A 28 4.91 7.06 8.87
N LYS A 29 6.13 7.45 8.46
CA LYS A 29 6.91 6.76 7.43
C LYS A 29 7.56 5.49 8.00
N VAL A 30 7.65 4.45 7.17
CA VAL A 30 8.36 3.19 7.44
C VAL A 30 9.59 3.14 6.53
N PRO A 31 10.80 3.47 7.04
CA PRO A 31 11.98 3.57 6.19
C PRO A 31 12.50 2.21 5.73
N ALA A 32 12.60 1.99 4.41
CA ALA A 32 13.10 0.73 3.84
C ALA A 32 14.61 0.48 4.02
N ARG A 33 15.42 1.52 4.27
CA ARG A 33 16.90 1.46 4.23
C ARG A 33 17.52 0.45 5.19
N HIS A 34 16.83 0.09 6.27
CA HIS A 34 17.32 -0.90 7.23
C HIS A 34 16.28 -2.01 7.38
N LYS A 35 16.58 -3.19 6.82
CA LYS A 35 15.76 -4.42 6.86
C LYS A 35 14.47 -4.40 6.02
N GLY A 36 14.30 -3.42 5.12
CA GLY A 36 13.14 -3.31 4.23
C GLY A 36 11.90 -2.70 4.89
N ASP A 37 10.87 -2.44 4.07
CA ASP A 37 9.61 -1.77 4.42
C ASP A 37 8.48 -2.73 4.87
N LEU A 38 8.69 -4.04 4.74
CA LEU A 38 7.67 -5.08 5.01
C LEU A 38 6.39 -4.91 4.16
N GLY A 39 6.48 -4.20 3.02
CA GLY A 39 5.33 -3.89 2.15
C GLY A 39 4.46 -2.72 2.65
N ILE A 40 5.03 -1.82 3.45
CA ILE A 40 4.37 -0.63 3.99
C ILE A 40 5.33 0.56 3.90
N ASP A 41 4.95 1.63 3.20
CA ASP A 41 5.69 2.90 3.19
C ASP A 41 5.18 3.85 4.28
N PHE A 42 3.86 3.84 4.56
CA PHE A 42 3.23 4.68 5.58
C PHE A 42 2.22 3.94 6.44
N ILE A 43 2.12 4.34 7.71
CA ILE A 43 1.12 3.87 8.65
C ILE A 43 0.28 5.07 9.09
N CYS A 44 -1.05 4.97 8.95
CA CYS A 44 -2.01 5.86 9.60
C CYS A 44 -2.71 5.12 10.74
N ARG A 45 -2.35 5.43 11.99
CA ARG A 45 -2.89 4.70 13.15
C ARG A 45 -4.33 5.05 13.47
N ALA A 46 -4.73 6.31 13.25
CA ALA A 46 -6.09 6.76 13.48
C ALA A 46 -7.10 6.00 12.59
N GLU A 47 -6.74 5.74 11.33
CA GLU A 47 -7.58 5.02 10.37
C GLU A 47 -7.34 3.51 10.34
N ARG A 48 -6.34 3.03 11.09
CA ARG A 48 -5.86 1.64 11.02
C ARG A 48 -5.50 1.21 9.59
N ALA A 49 -4.98 2.14 8.81
CA ALA A 49 -4.62 1.98 7.41
C ALA A 49 -3.10 1.98 7.22
N VAL A 50 -2.63 1.22 6.24
CA VAL A 50 -1.24 1.22 5.79
C VAL A 50 -1.21 1.49 4.27
N PHE A 51 -0.17 2.15 3.82
CA PHE A 51 -0.04 2.61 2.43
C PHE A 51 1.27 2.13 1.82
N GLN A 52 1.22 1.80 0.55
CA GLN A 52 2.37 1.54 -0.31
C GLN A 52 2.32 2.50 -1.49
N CYS A 53 3.46 3.04 -1.89
CA CYS A 53 3.62 3.89 -3.05
C CYS A 53 4.12 3.09 -4.24
N TYR A 54 3.58 3.37 -5.42
CA TYR A 54 4.10 2.83 -6.66
C TYR A 54 3.83 3.74 -7.86
N ALA A 55 4.91 4.33 -8.38
CA ALA A 55 4.90 5.01 -9.67
C ALA A 55 5.35 4.02 -10.76
N VAL A 56 4.47 3.75 -11.73
CA VAL A 56 4.81 2.95 -12.91
C VAL A 56 5.71 3.79 -13.82
N GLU A 57 6.77 3.18 -14.34
CA GLU A 57 7.60 3.80 -15.38
C GLU A 57 6.80 3.93 -16.68
N GLU A 58 6.77 5.15 -17.19
CA GLU A 58 6.01 5.59 -18.36
C GLU A 58 6.98 5.95 -19.51
N PRO A 59 6.53 5.90 -20.78
CA PRO A 59 5.18 5.58 -21.23
C PRO A 59 4.89 4.07 -21.17
N CYS A 60 3.70 3.70 -20.71
CA CYS A 60 3.17 2.35 -20.80
C CYS A 60 1.69 2.35 -21.20
N ASP A 61 1.24 1.25 -21.82
CA ASP A 61 -0.19 1.08 -22.09
C ASP A 61 -0.97 0.68 -20.82
N VAL A 62 -2.30 0.77 -20.89
CA VAL A 62 -3.22 0.44 -19.79
C VAL A 62 -3.04 -1.00 -19.29
N ALA A 63 -2.79 -1.96 -20.19
CA ALA A 63 -2.64 -3.36 -19.83
C ALA A 63 -1.30 -3.62 -19.11
N ASP A 64 -0.24 -2.96 -19.57
CA ASP A 64 1.09 -2.98 -18.96
C ASP A 64 1.08 -2.37 -17.57
N ARG A 65 0.45 -1.18 -17.42
CA ARG A 65 0.25 -0.51 -16.14
C ARG A 65 -0.49 -1.39 -15.15
N ALA A 66 -1.62 -1.94 -15.56
CA ALA A 66 -2.43 -2.83 -14.72
C ALA A 66 -1.64 -4.06 -14.27
N ARG A 67 -0.90 -4.71 -15.18
CA ARG A 67 -0.06 -5.87 -14.85
C ARG A 67 1.03 -5.53 -13.84
N LYS A 68 1.68 -4.38 -14.00
CA LYS A 68 2.71 -3.86 -13.09
C LYS A 68 2.13 -3.57 -11.70
N GLN A 69 0.99 -2.89 -11.63
CA GLN A 69 0.28 -2.60 -10.37
C GLN A 69 -0.15 -3.88 -9.65
N GLN A 70 -0.76 -4.85 -10.36
CA GLN A 70 -1.13 -6.16 -9.80
C GLN A 70 0.08 -6.93 -9.27
N SER A 71 1.19 -6.89 -10.00
CA SER A 71 2.45 -7.55 -9.60
C SER A 71 3.02 -6.93 -8.34
N LYS A 72 3.06 -5.59 -8.26
CA LYS A 72 3.49 -4.84 -7.07
C LYS A 72 2.61 -5.20 -5.87
N SER A 73 1.29 -5.08 -5.99
CA SER A 73 0.34 -5.44 -4.92
C SER A 73 0.52 -6.87 -4.43
N THR A 74 0.68 -7.84 -5.35
CA THR A 74 0.90 -9.24 -4.98
C THR A 74 2.20 -9.41 -4.19
N SER A 75 3.28 -8.77 -4.65
CA SER A 75 4.58 -8.87 -4.01
C SER A 75 4.60 -8.25 -2.61
N ASP A 76 3.97 -7.10 -2.42
CA ASP A 76 3.99 -6.38 -1.15
C ASP A 76 3.00 -6.95 -0.14
N LEU A 77 1.81 -7.39 -0.57
CA LEU A 77 0.90 -8.13 0.31
C LEU A 77 1.51 -9.46 0.74
N LYS A 78 2.34 -10.11 -0.08
CA LYS A 78 3.11 -11.28 0.34
C LYS A 78 4.10 -10.92 1.45
N LYS A 79 4.78 -9.76 1.39
CA LYS A 79 5.67 -9.29 2.47
C LYS A 79 4.87 -9.01 3.74
N LEU A 80 3.72 -8.34 3.61
CA LEU A 80 2.77 -8.08 4.70
C LEU A 80 2.34 -9.37 5.40
N CYS A 81 2.29 -10.49 4.70
CA CYS A 81 1.88 -11.76 5.27
C CYS A 81 3.02 -12.69 5.72
N ALA A 82 4.26 -12.43 5.31
CA ALA A 82 5.39 -13.36 5.49
C ALA A 82 6.16 -13.16 6.80
N ASN A 83 6.20 -11.95 7.36
CA ASN A 83 7.10 -11.60 8.45
C ASN A 83 6.37 -11.19 9.74
N SER A 84 5.59 -12.13 10.28
CA SER A 84 4.67 -11.87 11.40
C SER A 84 5.31 -11.27 12.66
N PRO A 85 6.51 -11.67 13.14
CA PRO A 85 7.07 -11.10 14.37
C PRO A 85 7.46 -9.62 14.22
N ASN A 86 8.07 -9.24 13.09
CA ASN A 86 8.49 -7.86 12.86
C ASN A 86 7.28 -6.95 12.61
N LEU A 87 6.30 -7.41 11.85
CA LEU A 87 5.06 -6.67 11.62
C LEU A 87 4.24 -6.51 12.90
N GLN A 88 4.11 -7.56 13.71
CA GLN A 88 3.45 -7.44 15.01
C GLN A 88 4.14 -6.42 15.90
N ARG A 89 5.48 -6.39 15.92
CA ARG A 89 6.24 -5.39 16.69
C ARG A 89 6.06 -3.97 16.15
N LEU A 90 6.00 -3.81 14.83
CA LEU A 90 5.79 -2.51 14.18
C LEU A 90 4.37 -1.98 14.44
N LEU A 91 3.35 -2.84 14.28
CA LEU A 91 1.95 -2.46 14.36
C LEU A 91 1.44 -2.40 15.81
N GLY A 92 2.04 -3.15 16.72
CA GLY A 92 1.65 -3.24 18.13
C GLY A 92 0.29 -3.94 18.26
N GLU A 93 -0.65 -3.27 18.92
CA GLU A 93 -2.04 -3.74 19.07
C GLU A 93 -2.93 -3.39 17.88
N MET A 94 -2.44 -2.57 16.95
CA MET A 94 -3.22 -2.12 15.80
C MET A 94 -3.49 -3.30 14.85
N LYS A 95 -4.78 -3.50 14.53
CA LYS A 95 -5.22 -4.40 13.45
C LYS A 95 -5.50 -3.61 12.19
N VAL A 96 -4.74 -3.88 11.13
CA VAL A 96 -4.87 -3.22 9.82
C VAL A 96 -6.22 -3.57 9.21
N THR A 97 -6.99 -2.54 8.86
CA THR A 97 -8.26 -2.66 8.12
C THR A 97 -8.08 -2.33 6.64
N ARG A 98 -7.11 -1.50 6.29
CA ARG A 98 -6.87 -1.08 4.90
C ARG A 98 -5.40 -1.19 4.55
N TRP A 99 -5.10 -1.82 3.42
CA TRP A 99 -3.83 -1.69 2.73
C TRP A 99 -4.10 -0.97 1.40
N ILE A 100 -3.45 0.17 1.16
CA ILE A 100 -3.76 1.01 0.00
C ILE A 100 -2.52 1.16 -0.87
N LEU A 101 -2.60 0.75 -2.13
CA LEU A 101 -1.61 1.11 -3.15
C LEU A 101 -1.93 2.51 -3.68
N THR A 102 -1.02 3.45 -3.47
CA THR A 102 -1.11 4.81 -4.01
C THR A 102 -0.31 4.88 -5.31
N VAL A 103 -0.98 5.27 -6.39
CA VAL A 103 -0.39 5.34 -7.74
C VAL A 103 -0.68 6.68 -8.40
N PRO A 104 0.19 7.16 -9.32
CA PRO A 104 -0.12 8.37 -10.08
C PRO A 104 -1.34 8.28 -10.99
N LEU A 105 -1.65 7.08 -11.48
CA LEU A 105 -2.78 6.83 -12.39
C LEU A 105 -3.28 5.39 -12.23
N HIS A 106 -4.60 5.26 -12.08
CA HIS A 106 -5.32 4.00 -12.16
C HIS A 106 -6.29 4.06 -13.35
N ASP A 107 -6.08 3.22 -14.36
CA ASP A 107 -6.89 3.23 -15.59
C ASP A 107 -7.48 1.84 -15.95
N SER A 108 -7.46 0.88 -15.02
CA SER A 108 -7.95 -0.49 -15.27
C SER A 108 -8.69 -1.10 -14.09
N VAL A 109 -9.96 -1.46 -14.30
CA VAL A 109 -10.80 -2.18 -13.32
C VAL A 109 -10.23 -3.54 -12.91
N ASN A 110 -9.35 -4.13 -13.74
CA ASN A 110 -8.72 -5.41 -13.45
C ASN A 110 -7.83 -5.33 -12.20
N VAL A 111 -7.32 -4.14 -11.85
CA VAL A 111 -6.55 -3.96 -10.62
C VAL A 111 -7.46 -4.03 -9.39
N ASN A 112 -8.66 -3.45 -9.46
CA ASN A 112 -9.67 -3.56 -8.39
C ASN A 112 -10.09 -5.02 -8.17
N ALA A 113 -10.40 -5.75 -9.24
CA ALA A 113 -10.78 -7.17 -9.16
C ALA A 113 -9.68 -8.02 -8.51
N HIS A 114 -8.43 -7.81 -8.94
CA HIS A 114 -7.26 -8.47 -8.35
C HIS A 114 -7.10 -8.17 -6.86
N LEU A 115 -7.29 -6.91 -6.45
CA LEU A 115 -7.18 -6.52 -5.05
C LEU A 115 -8.32 -7.07 -4.17
N ALA A 116 -9.53 -7.21 -4.71
CA ALA A 116 -10.63 -7.89 -4.02
C ALA A 116 -10.30 -9.36 -3.72
N GLU A 117 -9.73 -10.08 -4.69
CA GLU A 117 -9.23 -11.44 -4.49
C GLU A 117 -8.12 -11.49 -3.43
N LYS A 118 -7.15 -10.57 -3.51
CA LYS A 118 -6.06 -10.49 -2.54
C LYS A 118 -6.54 -10.17 -1.12
N SER A 119 -7.60 -9.38 -0.99
CA SER A 119 -8.22 -9.07 0.31
C SER A 119 -8.74 -10.34 0.98
N ALA A 120 -9.44 -11.20 0.22
CA ALA A 120 -9.89 -12.49 0.71
C ALA A 120 -8.72 -13.42 1.10
N GLU A 121 -7.68 -13.49 0.26
CA GLU A 121 -6.48 -14.28 0.56
C GLU A 121 -5.77 -13.84 1.84
N VAL A 122 -5.63 -12.53 2.07
CA VAL A 122 -4.97 -11.97 3.26
C VAL A 122 -5.79 -12.26 4.51
N ARG A 123 -7.12 -12.05 4.47
CA ARG A 123 -8.02 -12.38 5.58
C ARG A 123 -7.96 -13.87 5.95
N ALA A 124 -7.92 -14.75 4.96
CA ALA A 124 -7.87 -16.20 5.16
C ALA A 124 -6.63 -16.68 5.93
N ARG A 125 -5.55 -15.87 5.99
CA ARG A 125 -4.35 -16.22 6.76
C ARG A 125 -4.52 -16.07 8.27
N GLY A 126 -5.56 -15.39 8.76
CA GLY A 126 -5.85 -15.27 10.20
C GLY A 126 -4.73 -14.61 11.01
N LEU A 127 -4.00 -13.67 10.40
CA LEU A 127 -2.88 -12.98 11.03
C LEU A 127 -3.36 -12.04 12.14
N ALA A 128 -2.71 -12.06 13.31
CA ALA A 128 -3.17 -11.33 14.49
C ALA A 128 -3.25 -9.79 14.32
N TYR A 129 -2.45 -9.24 13.39
CA TYR A 129 -2.41 -7.83 13.03
C TYR A 129 -3.30 -7.46 11.82
N ILE A 130 -4.06 -8.40 11.27
CA ILE A 130 -5.02 -8.16 10.19
C ILE A 130 -6.44 -8.21 10.77
N ALA A 131 -7.27 -7.22 10.42
CA ALA A 131 -8.65 -7.17 10.87
C ALA A 131 -9.56 -8.10 10.04
N PRO A 132 -10.68 -8.59 10.60
CA PRO A 132 -11.64 -9.41 9.85
C PRO A 132 -12.27 -8.70 8.64
N ASP A 133 -12.33 -7.37 8.68
CA ASP A 133 -12.84 -6.47 7.64
C ASP A 133 -11.72 -5.85 6.78
N PHE A 134 -10.55 -6.50 6.75
CA PHE A 134 -9.40 -6.05 5.95
C PHE A 134 -9.74 -5.98 4.47
N GLU A 135 -9.44 -4.86 3.83
CA GLU A 135 -9.50 -4.69 2.37
C GLU A 135 -8.18 -4.11 1.85
N ALA A 136 -7.74 -4.63 0.70
CA ALA A 136 -6.67 -4.07 -0.11
C ALA A 136 -7.31 -3.24 -1.22
N ASP A 137 -6.87 -1.99 -1.36
CA ASP A 137 -7.42 -1.02 -2.30
C ASP A 137 -6.30 -0.30 -3.06
N ILE A 138 -6.71 0.45 -4.08
CA ILE A 138 -5.84 1.31 -4.88
C ILE A 138 -6.47 2.70 -5.00
N GLN A 139 -5.64 3.72 -4.89
CA GLN A 139 -6.05 5.12 -4.98
C GLN A 139 -5.08 5.87 -5.89
N ASP A 140 -5.64 6.66 -6.79
CA ASP A 140 -4.92 7.64 -7.60
C ASP A 140 -5.36 9.07 -7.27
N LEU A 141 -4.77 10.05 -7.96
CA LEU A 141 -4.99 11.49 -7.75
C LEU A 141 -5.88 12.12 -8.83
#